data_AF-K9PYR2-F1
#
_entry.id   AF-K9PYR2-F1
#
_cell.length_a   1.000
_cell.length_b   1.000
_cell.length_c   1.000
_cell.angle_alpha   90.00
_cell.angle_beta   90.00
_cell.angle_gamma   90.00
#
_symmetry.space_group_name_H-M   'P 1'
#
loop_
_entity.id
_entity.type
_entity.pdbx_description
1 polymer ?
#
loop_
_entity_poly.entity_id
_entity_poly.type
_entity_poly.pdbx_seq_one_letter_code
_entity_poly.pdbx_strand_id
1 'polypeptide(L)'
;MTAGKQNLDVSQSLGPLLQEVVAIATQHEGEGHTQLAILRQLELLHRNICENYFYPTLPERRRDLYNLLRDMEENGGWPYIARPKLKLIMQSLMEAEAEQLENTELE
;
A
#
# COMPACT_ATOMS: atom_id res chain seq x y z
N MET A 1 27.85 -11.76 5.66
CA MET A 1 27.66 -11.72 4.19
C MET A 1 26.43 -12.51 3.73
N THR A 2 25.31 -12.46 4.45
CA THR A 2 24.15 -13.37 4.23
C THR A 2 22.84 -12.68 3.88
N ALA A 3 22.75 -11.35 3.94
CA ALA A 3 21.51 -10.62 3.64
C ALA A 3 21.22 -10.52 2.11
N GLY A 4 22.24 -10.37 1.28
CA GLY A 4 22.07 -10.18 -0.17
C GLY A 4 21.64 -11.43 -0.96
N LYS A 5 21.82 -12.64 -0.41
CA LYS A 5 21.48 -13.90 -1.09
C LYS A 5 20.01 -14.29 -0.92
N GLN A 6 19.38 -13.92 0.20
CA GLN A 6 17.99 -14.32 0.50
C GLN A 6 16.95 -13.43 -0.21
N ASN A 7 17.27 -12.15 -0.46
CA ASN A 7 16.33 -11.23 -1.12
C ASN A 7 16.18 -11.53 -2.63
N LEU A 8 17.23 -12.06 -3.26
CA LEU A 8 17.19 -12.49 -4.67
C LEU A 8 16.32 -13.74 -4.87
N ASP A 9 16.23 -14.61 -3.87
CA ASP A 9 15.48 -15.87 -3.90
C ASP A 9 13.96 -15.65 -3.77
N VAL A 10 13.55 -14.71 -2.92
CA VAL A 10 12.14 -14.38 -2.70
C VAL A 10 11.51 -13.72 -3.93
N SER A 11 12.22 -12.79 -4.59
CA SER A 11 11.70 -12.13 -5.80
C SER A 11 11.53 -13.09 -6.98
N GLN A 12 12.43 -14.07 -7.12
CA GLN A 12 12.31 -15.13 -8.13
C GLN A 12 11.14 -16.09 -7.81
N SER A 13 10.97 -16.43 -6.53
CA SER A 13 9.89 -17.32 -6.08
C SER A 13 8.50 -16.70 -6.19
N LEU A 14 8.37 -15.38 -5.94
CA LEU A 14 7.10 -14.66 -6.07
C LEU A 14 6.76 -14.26 -7.51
N GLY A 15 7.76 -14.21 -8.40
CA GLY A 15 7.58 -13.79 -9.79
C GLY A 15 6.42 -14.45 -10.53
N PRO A 16 6.27 -15.80 -10.52
CA PRO A 16 5.16 -16.49 -11.18
C PRO A 16 3.77 -16.11 -10.63
N LEU A 17 3.63 -15.97 -9.31
CA LEU A 17 2.37 -15.58 -8.68
C LEU A 17 1.99 -14.14 -9.03
N LEU A 18 2.97 -13.24 -9.08
CA LEU A 18 2.74 -11.86 -9.50
C LEU A 18 2.31 -11.79 -10.97
N GLN A 19 2.91 -12.61 -11.84
CA GLN A 19 2.49 -12.71 -13.25
C GLN A 19 1.06 -13.23 -13.38
N GLU A 20 0.66 -14.21 -12.55
CA GLU A 20 -0.70 -14.73 -12.54
C GLU A 20 -1.73 -13.68 -12.08
N VAL A 21 -1.43 -12.93 -11.02
CA VAL A 21 -2.27 -11.82 -10.55
C VAL A 21 -2.42 -10.76 -11.65
N VAL A 22 -1.33 -10.42 -12.34
CA VAL A 22 -1.38 -9.48 -13.47
C VAL A 22 -2.20 -10.05 -14.61
N ALA A 23 -2.06 -11.34 -14.95
CA ALA A 23 -2.85 -11.97 -15.99
C ALA A 23 -4.37 -11.93 -15.68
N ILE A 24 -4.76 -12.18 -14.43
CA ILE A 24 -6.15 -12.05 -13.97
C ILE A 24 -6.63 -10.61 -14.12
N ALA A 25 -5.82 -9.63 -13.72
CA ALA A 25 -6.16 -8.22 -13.88
C ALA A 25 -6.34 -7.86 -15.37
N THR A 26 -5.46 -8.33 -16.26
CA THR A 26 -5.57 -8.09 -17.70
C THR A 26 -6.81 -8.73 -18.32
N GLN A 27 -7.23 -9.91 -17.87
CA GLN A 27 -8.45 -10.57 -18.35
C GLN A 27 -9.72 -9.77 -18.07
N HIS A 28 -9.70 -8.90 -17.06
CA HIS A 28 -10.81 -8.04 -16.64
C HIS A 28 -10.55 -6.55 -16.91
N GLU A 29 -9.79 -6.24 -17.96
CA GLU A 29 -9.49 -4.86 -18.33
C GLU A 29 -10.79 -4.07 -18.61
N GLY A 30 -10.86 -2.83 -18.11
CA GLY A 30 -12.07 -1.99 -18.22
C GLY A 30 -13.15 -2.30 -17.17
N GLU A 31 -13.08 -3.42 -16.46
CA GLU A 31 -14.03 -3.78 -15.41
C GLU A 31 -13.61 -3.24 -14.03
N GLY A 32 -13.87 -1.95 -13.77
CA GLY A 32 -13.42 -1.27 -12.55
C GLY A 32 -13.79 -1.96 -11.22
N HIS A 33 -14.94 -2.64 -11.15
CA HIS A 33 -15.36 -3.38 -9.96
C HIS A 33 -14.52 -4.64 -9.73
N THR A 34 -14.17 -5.36 -10.80
CA THR A 34 -13.33 -6.55 -10.75
C THR A 34 -11.89 -6.16 -10.38
N GLN A 35 -11.37 -5.09 -10.96
CA GLN A 35 -10.07 -4.53 -10.58
C GLN A 35 -10.02 -4.14 -9.09
N LEU A 36 -11.08 -3.50 -8.59
CA LEU A 36 -11.19 -3.16 -7.17
C LEU A 36 -11.25 -4.42 -6.27
N ALA A 37 -11.92 -5.48 -6.72
CA ALA A 37 -11.97 -6.75 -5.98
C ALA A 37 -10.57 -7.38 -5.87
N ILE A 38 -9.79 -7.39 -6.96
CA ILE A 38 -8.40 -7.87 -6.97
C ILE A 38 -7.55 -7.07 -5.98
N LEU A 39 -7.61 -5.73 -6.04
CA LEU A 39 -6.86 -4.85 -5.13
C LEU A 39 -7.21 -5.09 -3.65
N ARG A 40 -8.49 -5.34 -3.34
CA ARG A 40 -8.93 -5.65 -1.98
C ARG A 40 -8.36 -6.98 -1.48
N GLN A 41 -8.30 -8.00 -2.33
CA GLN A 41 -7.70 -9.28 -1.97
C GLN A 41 -6.19 -9.15 -1.70
N LEU A 42 -5.48 -8.40 -2.54
CA LEU A 42 -4.06 -8.13 -2.35
C LEU A 42 -3.79 -7.36 -1.04
N GLU A 43 -4.64 -6.38 -0.71
CA GLU A 43 -4.54 -5.65 0.56
C GLU A 43 -4.78 -6.56 1.77
N LEU A 44 -5.77 -7.47 1.70
CA LEU A 44 -6.01 -8.45 2.77
C LEU A 44 -4.81 -9.37 2.97
N LEU A 45 -4.23 -9.86 1.88
CA LEU A 45 -3.01 -10.67 1.92
C LEU A 45 -1.84 -9.89 2.54
N HIS A 46 -1.62 -8.67 2.09
CA HIS A 46 -0.60 -7.78 2.61
C HIS A 46 -0.76 -7.56 4.12
N ARG A 47 -1.97 -7.24 4.59
CA ARG A 47 -2.26 -7.11 6.04
C ARG A 47 -1.98 -8.39 6.80
N ASN A 48 -2.41 -9.52 6.28
CA ASN A 48 -2.16 -10.81 6.91
C ASN A 48 -0.66 -11.08 7.09
N ILE A 49 0.14 -10.78 6.06
CA ILE A 49 1.61 -10.87 6.11
C ILE A 49 2.17 -9.92 7.17
N CYS A 50 1.72 -8.65 7.17
CA CYS A 50 2.13 -7.66 8.14
C CYS A 50 1.85 -8.11 9.58
N GLU A 51 0.61 -8.50 9.88
CA GLU A 51 0.16 -8.80 11.22
C GLU A 51 0.75 -10.09 11.78
N ASN A 52 0.76 -11.16 10.97
CA ASN A 52 1.07 -12.50 11.47
C ASN A 52 2.53 -12.89 11.29
N TYR A 53 3.26 -12.27 10.36
CA TYR A 53 4.62 -12.66 10.02
C TYR A 53 5.62 -11.52 10.18
N PHE A 54 5.24 -10.28 9.89
CA PHE A 54 6.16 -9.14 9.98
C PHE A 54 6.21 -8.53 11.38
N TYR A 55 5.08 -8.13 11.96
CA TYR A 55 5.03 -7.48 13.27
C TYR A 55 5.67 -8.30 14.40
N PRO A 56 5.54 -9.64 14.45
CA PRO A 56 6.25 -10.45 15.44
C PRO A 56 7.77 -10.40 15.32
N THR A 57 8.31 -9.96 14.17
CA THR A 57 9.76 -9.83 13.93
C THR A 57 10.29 -8.44 14.27
N LEU A 58 9.43 -7.50 14.68
CA LEU A 58 9.85 -6.15 15.00
C LEU A 58 10.85 -6.16 16.17
N PRO A 59 11.97 -5.41 16.06
CA PRO A 59 12.95 -5.36 17.13
C PRO A 59 12.38 -4.71 18.39
N GLU A 60 12.58 -5.35 19.55
CA GLU A 60 12.21 -4.77 20.85
C GLU A 60 13.09 -3.58 21.26
N ARG A 61 14.32 -3.53 20.74
CA ARG A 61 15.28 -2.45 21.03
C ARG A 61 15.05 -1.26 20.12
N ARG A 62 14.83 -0.08 20.73
CA ARG A 62 14.58 1.20 20.04
C ARG A 62 15.58 1.52 18.92
N ARG A 63 16.87 1.23 19.13
CA ARG A 63 17.92 1.49 18.12
C ARG A 63 17.74 0.63 16.88
N ASP A 64 17.40 -0.64 17.07
CA ASP A 64 17.23 -1.61 15.99
C ASP A 64 15.92 -1.34 15.24
N LEU A 65 14.87 -0.95 15.97
CA LEU A 65 13.63 -0.45 15.38
C LEU A 65 13.87 0.81 14.53
N TYR A 66 14.68 1.74 15.02
CA TYR A 66 15.00 2.96 14.28
C TYR A 66 15.79 2.67 12.99
N ASN A 67 16.75 1.73 13.03
CA ASN A 67 17.46 1.31 11.84
C ASN A 67 16.53 0.65 10.81
N LEU A 68 15.60 -0.18 11.27
CA LEU A 68 14.57 -0.80 10.42
C LEU A 68 13.64 0.24 9.79
N LEU A 69 13.18 1.22 10.57
CA LEU A 69 12.32 2.30 10.07
C LEU A 69 13.05 3.19 9.06
N ARG A 70 14.32 3.51 9.31
CA ARG A 70 15.16 4.26 8.37
C ARG A 70 15.36 3.49 7.06
N ASP A 71 15.62 2.19 7.13
CA ASP A 71 15.77 1.33 5.96
C ASP A 71 14.48 1.27 5.12
N MET A 72 13.31 1.22 5.77
CA MET A 72 12.00 1.32 5.11
C MET A 72 11.73 2.69 4.49
N GLU A 73 12.22 3.76 5.12
CA GLU A 73 12.08 5.14 4.62
C GLU A 73 12.98 5.38 3.40
N GLU A 74 14.23 4.92 3.45
CA GLU A 74 15.25 5.11 2.40
C GLU A 74 14.98 4.27 1.15
N ASN A 75 14.52 3.02 1.30
CA ASN A 75 14.22 2.13 0.17
C ASN A 75 12.76 2.21 -0.31
N GLY A 76 11.91 2.92 0.43
CA GLY A 76 10.46 2.93 0.25
C GLY A 76 9.80 1.61 0.65
N GLY A 77 8.56 1.68 1.16
CA GLY A 77 7.83 0.47 1.57
C GLY A 77 6.98 0.61 2.82
N TRP A 78 6.37 1.78 3.06
CA TRP A 78 5.32 1.84 4.08
C TRP A 78 4.22 0.82 3.72
N PRO A 79 3.80 -0.06 4.66
CA PRO A 79 2.57 -0.82 4.50
C PRO A 79 1.44 0.14 4.11
N TYR A 80 0.81 -0.11 2.96
CA TYR A 80 0.14 0.92 2.17
C TYR A 80 -0.97 1.66 2.94
N ILE A 81 -0.78 2.97 3.14
CA ILE A 81 -1.89 3.90 3.41
C ILE A 81 -2.61 4.09 2.08
N ALA A 82 -3.84 3.56 1.99
CA ALA A 82 -4.68 3.55 0.79
C ALA A 82 -4.78 4.92 0.08
N ARG A 83 -4.04 5.09 -1.04
CA ARG A 83 -4.04 6.32 -1.86
C ARG A 83 -5.34 6.65 -2.64
N PRO A 84 -6.38 5.80 -2.74
CA PRO A 84 -7.70 6.26 -3.17
C PRO A 84 -8.35 7.22 -2.17
N LYS A 85 -8.03 7.09 -0.87
CA LYS A 85 -8.60 7.96 0.16
C LYS A 85 -8.10 9.40 0.05
N LEU A 86 -6.84 9.61 -0.38
CA LEU A 86 -6.28 10.97 -0.45
C LEU A 86 -6.92 11.80 -1.57
N LYS A 87 -7.16 11.22 -2.76
CA LYS A 87 -7.86 11.95 -3.83
C LYS A 87 -9.32 12.25 -3.49
N LEU A 88 -10.02 11.32 -2.84
CA LEU A 88 -11.38 11.55 -2.35
C LEU A 88 -11.41 12.60 -1.23
N ILE A 89 -10.48 12.54 -0.27
CA ILE A 89 -10.36 13.56 0.78
C ILE A 89 -10.04 14.94 0.18
N MET A 90 -9.13 15.02 -0.79
CA MET A 90 -8.81 16.29 -1.47
C MET A 90 -9.99 16.82 -2.27
N GLN A 91 -10.75 15.94 -2.93
CA GLN A 91 -11.95 16.34 -3.67
C GLN A 91 -13.05 16.83 -2.72
N SER A 92 -13.32 16.12 -1.63
CA SER A 92 -14.28 16.56 -0.61
C SER A 92 -13.84 17.83 0.13
N LEU A 93 -12.53 18.05 0.31
CA LEU A 93 -11.99 19.31 0.85
C LEU A 93 -12.19 20.48 -0.11
N MET A 94 -11.92 20.27 -1.41
CA MET A 94 -12.14 21.30 -2.44
C MET A 94 -13.62 21.66 -2.59
N GLU A 95 -14.52 20.69 -2.47
CA GLU A 95 -15.97 20.90 -2.49
C GLU A 95 -16.44 21.69 -1.25
N ALA A 96 -15.94 21.36 -0.06
CA ALA A 96 -16.28 22.08 1.19
C ALA A 96 -15.76 23.53 1.20
N GLU A 97 -14.57 23.78 0.66
CA GLU A 97 -14.02 25.15 0.55
C GLU A 97 -14.81 26.01 -0.45
N ALA A 98 -15.32 25.42 -1.54
CA ALA A 98 -16.16 26.12 -2.51
C ALA A 98 -17.51 26.54 -1.89
N GLU A 99 -18.15 25.67 -1.09
CA GLU A 99 -19.39 25.99 -0.37
C GLU A 99 -19.22 27.10 0.69
N GLN A 100 -18.04 27.18 1.32
CA GLN A 100 -17.74 28.25 2.29
C GLN A 100 -17.56 29.62 1.64
N LEU A 101 -16.96 29.66 0.44
CA LEU A 101 -16.83 30.89 -0.34
C LEU A 101 -18.20 31.41 -0.81
N GLU A 102 -19.08 30.52 -1.29
CA GLU A 102 -20.43 30.87 -1.73
C GLU A 102 -21.30 31.45 -0.61
N ASN A 103 -21.16 30.93 0.62
CA ASN A 103 -21.88 31.46 1.78
C ASN A 103 -21.31 32.78 2.32
N THR A 104 -20.03 33.07 2.07
CA THR A 104 -19.39 34.33 2.50
C THR A 104 -19.67 35.48 1.52
N GLU A 105 -20.02 35.19 0.27
CA GLU A 105 -20.40 36.18 -0.75
C GLU A 105 -21.88 36.61 -0.68
N LEU A 106 -22.70 35.93 0.14
CA LEU A 106 -24.12 36.19 0.32
C LEU A 106 -24.47 36.90 1.66
N GLU A 107 -23.47 37.21 2.49
CA GLU A 107 -23.57 38.13 3.65
C GLU A 107 -23.05 39.54 3.32
#